data_AF-A0A090X0K8-F1
#
_entry.id   AF-A0A090X0K8-F1
#
_cell.length_a   1.000
_cell.length_b   1.000
_cell.length_c   1.000
_cell.angle_alpha   90.00
_cell.angle_beta   90.00
_cell.angle_gamma   90.00
#
_symmetry.space_group_name_H-M   'P 1'
#
loop_
_entity.id
_entity.type
_entity.pdbx_description
1 polymer ?
#
loop_
_entity_poly.entity_id
_entity_poly.type
_entity_poly.pdbx_seq_one_letter_code
_entity_poly.pdbx_strand_id
1 'polypeptide(L)'
;MQTQYGVSLLQRHDADLKNITPGYNFSRALGVTSVASGFSTLEQLVYQKGTSGFVGGVSNSDGMGVFVQEFDATKSDKYANTVASALGFKKSYFFFDNDVVLLASDISNDQKNSNLETGLLQESATDGKNDFAFSNKLKTSNDNYDLNYSSTKVPWMFNNSLHMAYTCCPIRISNCLKANKYLVL
;
A
#
# COMPACT_ATOMS: atom_id res chain seq x y z
N MET A 1 -21.39 -21.71 -5.53
CA MET A 1 -21.13 -20.93 -4.31
C MET A 1 -19.66 -20.52 -4.40
N GLN A 2 -19.38 -19.32 -4.90
CA GLN A 2 -18.02 -18.85 -5.14
C GLN A 2 -17.46 -18.41 -3.79
N THR A 3 -16.55 -19.20 -3.22
CA THR A 3 -15.80 -18.80 -2.04
C THR A 3 -15.03 -17.54 -2.40
N GLN A 4 -15.38 -16.42 -1.77
CA GLN A 4 -14.70 -15.15 -1.96
C GLN A 4 -13.30 -15.26 -1.36
N TYR A 5 -12.32 -15.59 -2.19
CA TYR A 5 -10.90 -15.49 -1.86
C TYR A 5 -10.40 -14.12 -2.30
N GLY A 6 -10.80 -13.08 -1.57
CA GLY A 6 -10.35 -11.72 -1.76
C GLY A 6 -9.79 -11.17 -0.46
N VAL A 7 -8.58 -10.60 -0.52
CA VAL A 7 -8.08 -9.73 0.55
C VAL A 7 -8.95 -8.47 0.50
N SER A 8 -9.60 -8.08 1.61
CA SER A 8 -10.64 -7.01 1.69
C SER A 8 -10.23 -5.62 1.19
N LEU A 9 -9.00 -5.46 0.73
CA LEU A 9 -8.48 -4.28 0.07
C LEU A 9 -8.73 -4.23 -1.44
N LEU A 10 -8.97 -5.38 -2.10
CA LEU A 10 -9.21 -5.48 -3.54
C LEU A 10 -10.69 -5.65 -3.92
N GLN A 11 -11.57 -5.89 -2.94
CA GLN A 11 -13.03 -5.89 -3.10
C GLN A 11 -13.64 -5.08 -1.94
N ARG A 12 -13.73 -3.75 -2.10
CA ARG A 12 -14.50 -2.90 -1.19
C ARG A 12 -15.83 -2.57 -1.85
N HIS A 13 -16.88 -3.28 -1.45
CA HIS A 13 -18.23 -3.08 -1.95
C HIS A 13 -18.87 -1.82 -1.33
N ASP A 14 -19.93 -1.29 -1.95
CA ASP A 14 -20.63 -0.04 -1.61
C ASP A 14 -21.02 0.15 -0.13
N ALA A 15 -21.10 -0.92 0.65
CA ALA A 15 -21.36 -0.87 2.09
C ALA A 15 -20.18 -0.30 2.89
N ASP A 16 -18.93 -0.54 2.47
CA ASP A 16 -17.74 -0.04 3.16
C ASP A 16 -17.44 1.42 2.84
N LEU A 17 -17.80 1.89 1.63
CA LEU A 17 -17.55 3.27 1.20
C LEU A 17 -18.18 4.31 2.13
N LYS A 18 -19.38 4.06 2.69
CA LYS A 18 -20.04 4.96 3.64
C LYS A 18 -19.31 5.07 4.98
N ASN A 19 -18.56 4.04 5.37
CA ASN A 19 -17.78 3.99 6.62
C ASN A 19 -16.35 4.50 6.45
N ILE A 20 -15.87 4.64 5.21
CA ILE A 20 -14.49 5.04 4.90
C ILE A 20 -14.34 6.56 4.83
N THR A 21 -15.32 7.31 4.33
CA THR A 21 -15.11 8.75 4.06
C THR A 21 -14.73 9.58 5.28
N PRO A 22 -15.31 9.38 6.48
CA PRO A 22 -14.90 10.11 7.66
C PRO A 22 -13.58 9.57 8.23
N GLY A 23 -12.50 10.37 8.14
CA GLY A 23 -11.22 10.07 8.78
C GLY A 23 -10.22 9.25 7.94
N TYR A 24 -10.59 8.78 6.75
CA TYR A 24 -9.66 8.09 5.86
C TYR A 24 -8.64 9.07 5.25
N ASN A 25 -7.37 8.75 5.40
CA ASN A 25 -6.28 9.50 4.79
C ASN A 25 -5.99 8.98 3.38
N PHE A 26 -6.38 9.74 2.36
CA PHE A 26 -6.18 9.37 0.96
C PHE A 26 -4.70 9.32 0.53
N SER A 27 -3.82 10.07 1.20
CA SER A 27 -2.36 10.04 0.94
C SER A 27 -1.65 8.81 1.54
N ARG A 28 -2.40 7.96 2.28
CA ARG A 28 -1.88 6.73 2.92
C ARG A 28 -2.71 5.50 2.55
N ALA A 29 -3.51 5.59 1.49
CA ALA A 29 -4.24 4.43 0.96
C ALA A 29 -3.28 3.27 0.67
N LEU A 30 -3.75 2.03 0.85
CA LEU A 30 -2.90 0.85 0.66
C LEU A 30 -2.22 0.86 -0.71
N GLY A 31 -0.92 0.60 -0.70
CA GLY A 31 -0.12 0.45 -1.89
C GLY A 31 0.10 1.76 -2.64
N VAL A 32 -0.54 2.87 -2.25
CA VAL A 32 -0.31 4.18 -2.87
C VAL A 32 1.00 4.74 -2.36
N THR A 33 1.84 5.19 -3.30
CA THR A 33 3.04 5.99 -3.01
C THR A 33 2.70 7.45 -3.28
N SER A 34 2.78 8.30 -2.26
CA SER A 34 2.38 9.70 -2.37
C SER A 34 3.13 10.60 -1.38
N VAL A 35 3.03 11.90 -1.60
CA VAL A 35 3.45 12.92 -0.64
C VAL A 35 2.42 12.98 0.49
N ALA A 36 2.86 12.70 1.71
CA ALA A 36 2.07 12.76 2.94
C ALA A 36 1.48 14.16 3.09
N SER A 37 0.17 14.27 2.95
CA SER A 37 -0.52 15.55 2.84
C SER A 37 -1.96 15.42 3.34
N GLY A 38 -2.50 16.54 3.85
CA GLY A 38 -3.87 16.59 4.34
C GLY A 38 -4.87 16.65 3.19
N PHE A 39 -6.12 16.25 3.44
CA PHE A 39 -7.17 16.32 2.42
C PHE A 39 -7.35 17.72 1.82
N SER A 40 -7.22 18.77 2.65
CA SER A 40 -7.32 20.17 2.21
C SER A 40 -6.21 20.61 1.23
N THR A 41 -5.11 19.87 1.17
CA THR A 41 -3.98 20.13 0.26
C THR A 41 -3.97 19.21 -0.96
N LEU A 42 -4.84 18.20 -1.00
CA LEU A 42 -5.01 17.35 -2.17
C LEU A 42 -5.87 18.09 -3.20
N GLU A 43 -5.24 18.61 -4.25
CA GLU A 43 -5.97 19.19 -5.37
C GLU A 43 -6.65 18.08 -6.17
N GLN A 44 -7.96 18.23 -6.41
CA GLN A 44 -8.71 17.30 -7.24
C GLN A 44 -8.50 17.61 -8.72
N LEU A 45 -7.56 16.91 -9.35
CA LEU A 45 -7.47 16.88 -10.81
C LEU A 45 -8.55 15.94 -11.37
N VAL A 46 -9.65 16.51 -11.86
CA VAL A 46 -10.81 15.76 -12.36
C VAL A 46 -10.47 15.02 -13.66
N TYR A 47 -10.74 13.71 -13.70
CA TYR A 47 -10.50 12.82 -14.86
C TYR A 47 -9.07 12.83 -15.41
N GLN A 48 -8.09 12.97 -14.52
CA GLN A 48 -6.70 13.03 -14.96
C GLN A 48 -6.15 11.65 -15.35
N LYS A 49 -5.63 11.56 -16.58
CA LYS A 49 -4.87 10.38 -17.04
C LYS A 49 -3.47 10.41 -16.44
N GLY A 50 -2.92 9.23 -16.16
CA GLY A 50 -1.53 9.08 -15.73
C GLY A 50 -0.54 9.52 -16.80
N THR A 51 0.74 9.59 -16.44
CA THR A 51 1.81 10.06 -17.35
C THR A 51 2.52 8.93 -18.10
N SER A 52 2.27 7.67 -17.73
CA SER A 52 2.83 6.50 -18.42
C SER A 52 1.97 6.08 -19.61
N GLY A 53 2.62 5.67 -20.70
CA GLY A 53 1.98 5.02 -21.85
C GLY A 53 1.54 3.58 -21.58
N PHE A 54 2.01 2.98 -20.49
CA PHE A 54 1.63 1.63 -20.08
C PHE A 54 1.35 1.55 -18.57
N VAL A 55 0.17 1.04 -18.23
CA VAL A 55 -0.22 0.61 -16.90
C VAL A 55 -1.07 -0.64 -17.11
N GLY A 56 -0.71 -1.75 -16.48
CA GLY A 56 -1.37 -3.01 -16.76
C GLY A 56 -0.60 -4.20 -16.23
N GLY A 57 -1.01 -5.39 -16.65
CA GLY A 57 -0.43 -6.61 -16.13
C GLY A 57 -0.66 -7.81 -17.03
N VAL A 58 -0.04 -8.91 -16.63
CA VAL A 58 -0.21 -10.23 -17.22
C VAL A 58 -0.58 -11.22 -16.13
N SER A 59 -1.36 -12.23 -16.49
CA SER A 59 -1.67 -13.36 -15.61
C SER A 59 -1.50 -14.67 -16.36
N ASN A 60 -1.38 -15.76 -15.61
CA ASN A 60 -1.40 -17.11 -16.16
C ASN A 60 -2.64 -17.88 -15.71
N SER A 61 -2.83 -19.08 -16.25
CA SER A 61 -3.94 -19.99 -15.90
C SER A 61 -3.92 -20.44 -14.45
N ASP A 62 -2.77 -20.40 -13.80
CA ASP A 62 -2.57 -20.89 -12.43
C ASP A 62 -2.93 -19.83 -11.38
N GLY A 63 -3.43 -18.66 -11.80
CA GLY A 63 -3.83 -17.58 -10.91
C GLY A 63 -2.68 -16.69 -10.45
N MET A 64 -1.47 -16.88 -10.99
CA MET A 64 -0.34 -15.97 -10.77
C MET A 64 -0.43 -14.78 -11.72
N GLY A 65 0.07 -13.63 -11.29
CA GLY A 65 0.04 -12.44 -12.11
C GLY A 65 1.05 -11.39 -11.71
N VAL A 66 1.28 -10.45 -12.62
CA VAL A 66 2.10 -9.27 -12.40
C VAL A 66 1.34 -8.06 -12.89
N PHE A 67 1.21 -7.04 -12.06
CA PHE A 67 0.71 -5.72 -12.43
C PHE A 67 1.82 -4.69 -12.25
N VAL A 68 1.99 -3.80 -13.21
CA VAL A 68 3.01 -2.76 -13.18
C VAL A 68 2.40 -1.40 -13.45
N GLN A 69 2.97 -0.40 -12.79
CA GLN A 69 2.59 0.99 -12.92
C GLN A 69 3.83 1.87 -12.85
N GLU A 70 3.92 2.81 -13.79
CA GLU A 70 4.85 3.92 -13.72
C GLU A 70 4.05 5.21 -13.55
N PHE A 71 4.58 6.10 -12.71
CA PHE A 71 4.12 7.46 -12.61
C PHE A 71 5.33 8.38 -12.53
N ASP A 72 5.27 9.46 -13.30
CA ASP A 72 6.26 10.52 -13.27
C ASP A 72 5.54 11.84 -13.56
N ALA A 73 5.32 12.63 -12.52
CA ALA A 73 4.60 13.89 -12.61
C ALA A 73 5.30 14.93 -13.49
N THR A 74 6.63 14.85 -13.62
CA THR A 74 7.42 15.82 -14.40
C THR A 74 7.11 15.74 -15.90
N LYS A 75 6.52 14.62 -16.35
CA LYS A 75 6.08 14.41 -17.73
C LYS A 75 4.75 15.08 -18.07
N SER A 76 4.12 15.83 -17.15
CA SER A 76 2.84 16.49 -17.39
C SER A 76 2.70 17.79 -16.59
N ASP A 77 2.56 18.91 -17.30
CA ASP A 77 2.34 20.25 -16.72
C ASP A 77 1.14 20.32 -15.77
N LYS A 78 0.16 19.41 -15.91
CA LYS A 78 -1.00 19.35 -15.02
C LYS A 78 -0.65 19.08 -13.55
N TYR A 79 0.52 18.49 -13.29
CA TYR A 79 0.97 18.23 -11.93
C TYR A 79 1.88 19.34 -11.38
N ALA A 80 2.35 20.28 -12.20
CA ALA A 80 3.40 21.23 -11.84
C ALA A 80 3.10 22.07 -10.58
N ASN A 81 1.83 22.41 -10.34
CA ASN A 81 1.40 23.19 -9.19
C ASN A 81 0.74 22.36 -8.08
N THR A 82 0.79 21.03 -8.19
CA THR A 82 0.19 20.12 -7.21
C THR A 82 1.23 19.61 -6.21
N VAL A 83 0.77 19.04 -5.10
CA VAL A 83 1.65 18.31 -4.15
C VAL A 83 2.40 17.13 -4.78
N ALA A 84 1.96 16.67 -5.96
CA ALA A 84 2.58 15.58 -6.70
C ALA A 84 3.57 16.06 -7.77
N SER A 85 3.88 17.37 -7.89
CA SER A 85 4.64 17.96 -9.01
C SER A 85 5.95 17.27 -9.37
N ALA A 86 6.62 16.69 -8.38
CA ALA A 86 7.90 16.01 -8.54
C ALA A 86 7.84 14.49 -8.29
N LEU A 87 6.64 13.96 -8.05
CA LEU A 87 6.47 12.56 -7.65
C LEU A 87 6.78 11.64 -8.84
N GLY A 88 7.77 10.78 -8.65
CA GLY A 88 8.13 9.70 -9.57
C GLY A 88 8.16 8.36 -8.83
N PHE A 89 7.68 7.30 -9.48
CA PHE A 89 7.84 5.91 -9.02
C PHE A 89 7.61 4.90 -10.14
N LYS A 90 8.21 3.71 -9.96
CA LYS A 90 7.83 2.48 -10.65
C LYS A 90 7.42 1.44 -9.62
N LYS A 91 6.24 0.86 -9.79
CA LYS A 91 5.65 -0.12 -8.88
C LYS A 91 5.29 -1.38 -9.63
N SER A 92 5.52 -2.52 -8.99
CA SER A 92 5.16 -3.84 -9.49
C SER A 92 4.51 -4.64 -8.36
N TYR A 93 3.41 -5.30 -8.69
CA TYR A 93 2.65 -6.17 -7.80
C TYR A 93 2.71 -7.57 -8.39
N PHE A 94 3.33 -8.49 -7.68
CA PHE A 94 3.38 -9.90 -8.07
C PHE A 94 2.40 -10.66 -7.19
N PHE A 95 1.48 -11.38 -7.83
CA PHE A 95 0.44 -12.16 -7.17
C PHE A 95 0.84 -13.64 -7.26
N PHE A 96 1.00 -14.28 -6.10
CA PHE A 96 1.39 -15.68 -5.97
C PHE A 96 0.43 -16.39 -5.01
N ASP A 97 -0.56 -17.14 -5.50
CA ASP A 97 -1.55 -17.84 -4.67
C ASP A 97 -2.16 -16.97 -3.57
N ASN A 98 -1.55 -17.02 -2.37
CA ASN A 98 -1.94 -16.35 -1.14
C ASN A 98 -1.11 -15.09 -0.84
N ASP A 99 0.00 -14.88 -1.54
CA ASP A 99 0.97 -13.83 -1.30
C ASP A 99 0.89 -12.75 -2.38
N VAL A 100 1.15 -11.51 -1.96
CA VAL A 100 1.34 -10.37 -2.86
C VAL A 100 2.70 -9.77 -2.55
N VAL A 101 3.58 -9.72 -3.55
CA VAL A 101 4.87 -9.03 -3.42
C VAL A 101 4.76 -7.67 -4.09
N LEU A 102 4.96 -6.60 -3.34
CA LEU A 102 4.97 -5.24 -3.84
C LEU A 102 6.40 -4.73 -3.90
N LEU A 103 6.92 -4.57 -5.11
CA LEU A 103 8.22 -3.94 -5.32
C LEU A 103 8.03 -2.53 -5.84
N ALA A 104 8.83 -1.60 -5.32
CA ALA A 104 8.87 -0.23 -5.80
C ALA A 104 10.32 0.21 -6.00
N SER A 105 10.54 1.00 -7.05
CA SER A 105 11.86 1.50 -7.44
C SER A 105 11.72 2.89 -8.07
N ASP A 106 12.87 3.56 -8.27
CA ASP A 106 12.94 4.91 -8.85
C ASP A 106 11.97 5.90 -8.16
N ILE A 107 11.83 5.79 -6.84
CA ILE A 107 10.98 6.69 -6.06
C ILE A 107 11.70 8.02 -5.87
N SER A 108 11.08 9.10 -6.32
CA SER A 108 11.66 10.45 -6.30
C SER A 108 10.65 11.55 -5.93
N ASN A 109 11.15 12.62 -5.31
CA ASN A 109 10.57 13.96 -5.33
C ASN A 109 11.65 15.05 -5.27
N ASP A 110 11.26 16.32 -5.45
CA ASP A 110 12.15 17.49 -5.41
C ASP A 110 12.73 17.78 -4.01
N GLN A 111 12.19 17.16 -2.97
CA GLN A 111 12.59 17.37 -1.58
C GLN A 111 13.43 16.22 -1.01
N LYS A 112 14.26 15.56 -1.84
CA LYS A 112 15.11 14.42 -1.42
C LYS A 112 14.32 13.30 -0.74
N ASN A 113 13.13 13.01 -1.26
CA ASN A 113 12.16 12.05 -0.73
C ASN A 113 11.59 12.40 0.65
N SER A 114 11.67 13.66 1.11
CA SER A 114 10.99 14.06 2.34
C SER A 114 9.48 13.97 2.16
N ASN A 115 8.79 13.46 3.18
CA ASN A 115 7.35 13.25 3.22
C ASN A 115 6.80 12.32 2.11
N LEU A 116 7.63 11.48 1.48
CA LEU A 116 7.14 10.39 0.64
C LEU A 116 6.83 9.17 1.50
N GLU A 117 5.62 8.66 1.35
CA GLU A 117 5.16 7.48 2.06
C GLU A 117 4.54 6.49 1.09
N THR A 118 4.60 5.20 1.44
CA THR A 118 3.82 4.16 0.79
C THR A 118 2.90 3.53 1.82
N GLY A 119 1.59 3.61 1.60
CA GLY A 119 0.60 3.06 2.52
C GLY A 119 0.70 1.54 2.61
N LEU A 120 0.87 1.01 3.82
CA LEU A 120 0.98 -0.43 4.07
C LEU A 120 -0.36 -1.08 4.45
N LEU A 121 -1.20 -0.35 5.17
CA LEU A 121 -2.53 -0.75 5.59
C LEU A 121 -3.27 0.49 6.09
N GLN A 122 -4.55 0.63 5.76
CA GLN A 122 -5.42 1.61 6.38
C GLN A 122 -6.83 1.06 6.47
N GLU A 123 -7.24 0.74 7.71
CA GLU A 123 -8.53 0.14 8.04
C GLU A 123 -9.14 0.86 9.24
N SER A 124 -10.47 0.94 9.25
CA SER A 124 -11.19 1.50 10.38
C SER A 124 -11.10 0.56 11.58
N ALA A 125 -10.81 1.10 12.76
CA ALA A 125 -10.94 0.40 14.02
C ALA A 125 -12.45 0.25 14.33
N THR A 126 -13.09 -0.80 13.84
CA THR A 126 -14.45 -1.14 14.28
C THR A 126 -14.37 -1.90 15.60
N ASP A 127 -15.17 -1.47 16.58
CA ASP A 127 -15.34 -2.12 17.89
C ASP A 127 -14.07 -2.33 18.75
N GLY A 128 -13.05 -1.48 18.61
CA GLY A 128 -11.83 -1.56 19.43
C GLY A 128 -10.97 -2.80 19.17
N LYS A 129 -11.13 -3.43 17.99
CA LYS A 129 -10.45 -4.67 17.62
C LYS A 129 -9.44 -4.44 16.51
N ASN A 130 -8.41 -3.66 16.80
CA ASN A 130 -7.22 -3.58 15.98
C ASN A 130 -6.05 -4.24 16.72
N ASP A 131 -6.08 -5.58 16.80
CA ASP A 131 -5.03 -6.35 17.46
C ASP A 131 -3.87 -6.58 16.49
N PHE A 132 -2.71 -6.00 16.81
CA PHE A 132 -1.48 -6.15 16.07
C PHE A 132 -0.43 -6.88 16.89
N ALA A 133 0.27 -7.81 16.24
CA ALA A 133 1.49 -8.41 16.74
C ALA A 133 2.69 -7.99 15.87
N PHE A 134 3.80 -7.65 16.52
CA PHE A 134 5.02 -7.22 15.86
C PHE A 134 6.16 -8.21 16.13
N SER A 135 7.14 -8.25 15.23
CA SER A 135 8.28 -9.19 15.34
C SER A 135 9.16 -8.97 16.57
N ASN A 136 9.11 -7.79 17.18
CA ASN A 136 9.81 -7.46 18.42
C ASN A 136 9.05 -7.93 19.68
N LYS A 137 8.05 -8.82 19.53
CA LYS A 137 7.18 -9.36 20.58
C LYS A 137 6.21 -8.35 21.19
N LEU A 138 6.12 -7.14 20.66
CA LEU A 138 5.07 -6.21 21.06
C LEU A 138 3.73 -6.66 20.51
N LYS A 139 2.69 -6.44 21.32
CA LYS A 139 1.29 -6.60 20.94
C LYS A 139 0.54 -5.36 21.37
N THR A 140 -0.42 -4.93 20.57
CA THR A 140 -1.27 -3.78 20.91
C THR A 140 -2.66 -4.00 20.37
N SER A 141 -3.65 -3.59 21.16
CA SER A 141 -5.03 -3.43 20.74
C SER A 141 -5.51 -1.99 21.02
N ASN A 142 -4.58 -1.06 21.21
CA ASN A 142 -4.90 0.30 21.59
C ASN A 142 -5.47 1.07 20.39
N ASP A 143 -6.57 1.78 20.61
CA ASP A 143 -7.22 2.62 19.59
C ASP A 143 -6.38 3.86 19.22
N ASN A 144 -5.49 4.29 20.13
CA ASN A 144 -4.51 5.35 19.87
C ASN A 144 -3.10 4.80 20.11
N TYR A 145 -2.39 4.52 19.02
CA TYR A 145 -1.07 3.93 19.03
C TYR A 145 -0.23 4.54 17.90
N ASP A 146 0.77 5.34 18.27
CA ASP A 146 1.67 6.01 17.33
C ASP A 146 3.12 5.67 17.69
N LEU A 147 3.73 4.79 16.87
CA LEU A 147 5.12 4.38 17.02
C LEU A 147 5.79 4.22 15.67
N ASN A 148 7.07 4.57 15.63
CA ASN A 148 7.92 4.43 14.46
C ASN A 148 8.87 3.24 14.62
N TYR A 149 8.83 2.32 13.66
CA TYR A 149 9.74 1.18 13.60
C TYR A 149 10.56 1.19 12.32
N SER A 150 11.84 0.84 12.43
CA SER A 150 12.65 0.50 11.25
C SER A 150 12.37 -0.94 10.84
N SER A 151 12.43 -1.22 9.52
CA SER A 151 12.30 -2.57 8.97
C SER A 151 13.33 -3.57 9.51
N THR A 152 14.48 -3.07 10.00
CA THR A 152 15.51 -3.89 10.65
C THR A 152 15.14 -4.35 12.06
N LYS A 153 14.34 -3.55 12.78
CA LYS A 153 13.88 -3.87 14.16
C LYS A 153 12.52 -4.57 14.14
N VAL A 154 11.67 -4.19 13.21
CA VAL A 154 10.34 -4.76 13.00
C VAL A 154 10.17 -5.17 11.53
N PRO A 155 10.79 -6.28 11.10
CA PRO A 155 10.67 -6.78 9.73
C PRO A 155 9.28 -7.31 9.36
N TRP A 156 8.41 -7.54 10.35
CA TRP A 156 7.03 -7.94 10.07
C TRP A 156 6.05 -7.44 11.14
N MET A 157 4.81 -7.25 10.70
CA MET A 157 3.65 -7.04 11.55
C MET A 157 2.51 -7.98 11.10
N PHE A 158 1.68 -8.38 12.03
CA PHE A 158 0.50 -9.19 11.77
C PHE A 158 -0.73 -8.49 12.36
N ASN A 159 -1.72 -8.22 11.52
CA ASN A 159 -3.03 -7.78 11.97
C ASN A 159 -3.87 -9.03 12.30
N ASN A 160 -4.05 -9.31 13.59
CA ASN A 160 -4.80 -10.47 14.07
C ASN A 160 -6.28 -10.40 13.70
N SER A 161 -6.85 -9.20 13.65
CA SER A 161 -8.26 -8.97 13.32
C SER A 161 -8.57 -9.26 11.86
N LEU A 162 -7.62 -8.98 10.97
CA LEU A 162 -7.77 -9.19 9.52
C LEU A 162 -7.14 -10.51 9.04
N HIS A 163 -6.43 -11.22 9.91
CA HIS A 163 -5.60 -12.38 9.56
C HIS A 163 -4.63 -12.08 8.39
N MET A 164 -3.96 -10.93 8.45
CA MET A 164 -3.04 -10.45 7.42
C MET A 164 -1.63 -10.20 7.96
N ALA A 165 -0.63 -10.77 7.29
CA ALA A 165 0.78 -10.53 7.58
C ALA A 165 1.37 -9.52 6.58
N TYR A 166 2.20 -8.63 7.10
CA TYR A 166 2.99 -7.68 6.34
C TYR A 166 4.44 -7.90 6.70
N THR A 167 5.29 -8.06 5.70
CA THR A 167 6.72 -8.26 5.91
C THR A 167 7.51 -7.34 5.00
N CYS A 168 8.49 -6.67 5.58
CA CYS A 168 9.54 -6.05 4.81
C CYS A 168 10.56 -7.15 4.48
N CYS A 169 10.90 -7.34 3.22
CA CYS A 169 11.93 -8.27 2.79
C CYS A 169 13.30 -7.61 2.97
N PRO A 170 14.11 -7.97 3.99
CA PRO A 170 15.50 -7.57 4.00
C PRO A 170 16.20 -8.33 2.86
N ILE A 171 16.55 -7.62 1.80
CA ILE A 171 17.26 -8.06 0.59
C ILE A 171 18.07 -9.37 0.79
N ARG A 172 17.50 -10.48 0.28
CA ARG A 172 18.14 -11.63 -0.39
C ARG A 172 17.02 -12.60 -0.79
N ILE A 173 16.47 -12.40 -1.99
CA ILE A 173 15.47 -13.27 -2.63
C ILE A 173 16.15 -14.60 -2.96
N SER A 174 16.17 -15.52 -1.99
CA SER A 174 16.53 -16.92 -2.25
C SER A 174 15.78 -17.91 -1.34
N ASN A 175 15.33 -17.51 -0.14
CA ASN A 175 14.83 -18.49 0.85
C ASN A 175 13.52 -18.12 1.58
N CYS A 176 12.79 -17.06 1.23
CA CYS A 176 11.65 -16.57 2.05
C CYS A 176 10.27 -17.22 1.78
N LEU A 177 10.12 -18.09 0.78
CA LEU A 177 8.79 -18.60 0.39
C LEU A 177 8.47 -19.96 1.02
N LYS A 178 8.15 -19.97 2.32
CA LYS A 178 7.43 -21.08 2.99
C LYS A 178 6.63 -20.59 4.22
N ALA A 179 5.52 -19.90 4.00
CA ALA A 179 4.37 -19.85 4.92
C ALA A 179 3.26 -18.90 4.36
N ASN A 180 2.11 -18.87 5.02
CA ASN A 180 0.85 -18.28 4.55
C ASN A 180 0.86 -16.74 4.41
N LYS A 181 0.23 -16.26 3.34
CA LYS A 181 -0.31 -14.91 3.08
C LYS A 181 0.59 -13.74 3.53
N TYR A 182 1.54 -13.36 2.69
CA TYR A 182 2.43 -12.21 2.89
C TYR A 182 2.14 -11.07 1.91
N LEU A 183 2.07 -9.83 2.42
CA LEU A 183 2.45 -8.64 1.65
C LEU A 183 3.94 -8.37 1.86
N VAL A 184 4.76 -8.51 0.81
CA VAL A 184 6.21 -8.31 0.88
C VAL A 184 6.59 -6.95 0.28
N LEU A 185 7.24 -6.07 1.07
CA LEU A 185 7.88 -4.82 0.62
C LEU A 185 9.40 -4.95 0.56
#